data_AF-X1SET2-F1
#
_entry.id   AF-X1SET2-F1
#
_cell.length_a   1.000
_cell.length_b   1.000
_cell.length_c   1.000
_cell.angle_alpha   90.00
_cell.angle_beta   90.00
_cell.angle_gamma   90.00
#
_symmetry.space_group_name_H-M   'P 1'
#
loop_
_entity.id
_entity.type
_entity.pdbx_description
1 polymer ?
#
loop_
_entity_poly.entity_id
_entity_poly.type
_entity_poly.pdbx_seq_one_letter_code
_entity_poly.pdbx_strand_id
1 'polypeptide(L)'
;MIKVFKEGESGNYTQSASLFEEPGGEYHTKNNPCPLMSFNLEAFRKLKQEKAETKAEAVESSIPELYSGGNGILSGLNDEQGKAATHYSGPALILAGPGTGKTKVLTTRIAYLILNKNVNPGSILAITFTNKAAREMRDRLSLLLDNQNLNRLRISTFHAFGLSVIKDYLINSGLPDKFT
;
A
#
# COMPACT_ATOMS: atom_id res chain seq x y z
N MET A 1 -11.91 -9.92 10.59
CA MET A 1 -10.55 -10.46 10.37
C MET A 1 -9.87 -9.63 9.30
N ILE A 2 -8.58 -9.28 9.49
CA ILE A 2 -7.73 -8.62 8.48
C ILE A 2 -6.83 -9.70 7.88
N LYS A 3 -6.79 -9.83 6.54
CA LYS A 3 -5.86 -10.75 5.85
C LYS A 3 -4.90 -9.93 4.99
N VAL A 4 -3.60 -10.14 5.16
CA VAL A 4 -2.53 -9.56 4.35
C VAL A 4 -2.01 -10.62 3.41
N PHE A 5 -2.03 -10.32 2.12
CA PHE A 5 -1.56 -11.25 1.11
C PHE A 5 -0.05 -11.12 0.90
N LYS A 6 0.66 -12.24 0.81
CA LYS A 6 2.07 -12.28 0.38
C LYS A 6 2.16 -12.10 -1.14
N GLU A 7 3.34 -11.73 -1.62
CA GLU A 7 3.63 -11.56 -3.05
C GLU A 7 3.23 -12.85 -3.81
N GLY A 8 2.21 -12.76 -4.68
CA GLY A 8 1.63 -13.88 -5.42
C GLY A 8 0.26 -14.38 -4.97
N GLU A 9 -0.31 -13.92 -3.84
CA GLU A 9 -1.62 -14.42 -3.35
C GLU A 9 -2.84 -13.62 -3.85
N SER A 10 -2.66 -12.54 -4.62
CA SER A 10 -3.73 -11.67 -5.14
C SER A 10 -4.42 -12.18 -6.41
N GLY A 11 -3.90 -13.22 -7.05
CA GLY A 11 -4.45 -13.77 -8.31
C GLY A 11 -5.84 -14.39 -8.19
N ASN A 12 -6.38 -14.54 -6.98
CA ASN A 12 -7.69 -15.14 -6.72
C ASN A 12 -8.86 -14.12 -6.72
N TYR A 13 -8.63 -12.83 -6.98
CA TYR A 13 -9.66 -11.77 -6.92
C TYR A 13 -9.86 -10.98 -8.24
N THR A 14 -9.20 -11.37 -9.33
CA THR A 14 -9.27 -10.69 -10.65
C THR A 14 -10.50 -11.01 -11.49
N GLN A 15 -11.54 -11.68 -10.94
CA GLN A 15 -12.83 -11.82 -11.64
C GLN A 15 -13.81 -10.69 -11.28
N SER A 16 -13.45 -9.48 -11.72
CA SER A 16 -14.42 -8.49 -12.17
C SER A 16 -13.69 -7.52 -13.09
N ALA A 17 -14.25 -7.29 -14.27
CA ALA A 17 -13.66 -6.55 -15.38
C ALA A 17 -13.03 -5.22 -14.91
N SER A 18 -11.89 -4.89 -15.52
CA SER A 18 -11.20 -3.61 -15.35
C SER A 18 -12.18 -2.45 -15.53
N LEU A 19 -12.28 -1.57 -14.53
CA LEU A 19 -13.18 -0.41 -14.50
C LEU A 19 -12.89 0.63 -15.61
N PHE A 20 -11.83 0.42 -16.40
CA PHE A 20 -11.31 1.37 -17.38
C PHE A 20 -11.23 0.80 -18.81
N GLU A 21 -11.79 -0.38 -19.06
CA GLU A 21 -11.91 -0.91 -20.41
C GLU A 21 -13.20 -0.38 -21.05
N GLU A 22 -13.13 0.79 -21.71
CA GLU A 22 -14.14 1.18 -22.69
C GLU A 22 -13.81 0.59 -24.07
N PRO A 23 -14.78 0.01 -24.79
CA PRO A 23 -14.53 -0.57 -26.10
C PRO A 23 -14.49 0.56 -27.14
N GLY A 24 -13.30 1.01 -27.53
CA GLY A 24 -13.15 1.80 -28.77
C GLY A 24 -12.05 2.87 -28.85
N GLY A 25 -11.16 3.02 -27.86
CA GLY A 25 -10.06 4.00 -27.95
C GLY A 25 -8.72 3.36 -28.30
N GLU A 26 -8.28 3.44 -29.57
CA GLU A 26 -6.92 3.05 -29.97
C GLU A 26 -5.88 4.03 -29.38
N TYR A 27 -5.16 3.60 -28.35
CA TYR A 27 -3.90 4.24 -27.96
C TYR A 27 -2.73 3.43 -28.52
N HIS A 28 -1.96 4.03 -29.42
CA HIS A 28 -0.74 3.44 -29.99
C HIS A 28 0.27 3.14 -28.88
N THR A 29 0.42 1.86 -28.53
CA THR A 29 1.57 1.37 -27.77
C THR A 29 2.61 0.88 -28.76
N LYS A 30 3.83 1.43 -28.71
CA LYS A 30 4.97 0.85 -29.42
C LYS A 30 5.21 -0.55 -28.85
N ASN A 31 5.06 -1.53 -29.74
CA ASN A 31 5.18 -2.96 -29.54
C ASN A 31 6.42 -3.37 -28.72
N ASN A 32 6.20 -3.66 -27.44
CA ASN A 32 6.63 -4.90 -26.80
C ASN A 32 5.96 -4.95 -25.41
N PRO A 33 4.80 -5.61 -25.26
CA PRO A 33 4.31 -5.92 -23.92
C PRO A 33 5.36 -6.79 -23.23
N CYS A 34 5.86 -6.35 -22.06
CA CYS A 34 6.71 -7.19 -21.22
C CYS A 34 5.98 -8.53 -21.01
N PRO A 35 6.51 -9.66 -21.50
CA PRO A 35 5.82 -10.92 -21.38
C PRO A 35 5.84 -11.31 -19.90
N LEU A 36 4.65 -11.48 -19.31
CA LEU A 36 4.51 -12.16 -18.03
C LEU A 36 5.12 -13.56 -18.20
N MET A 37 6.19 -13.85 -17.45
CA MET A 37 6.90 -15.12 -17.52
C MET A 37 5.91 -16.29 -17.35
N SER A 38 5.88 -17.19 -18.34
CA SER A 38 5.07 -18.42 -18.29
C SER A 38 5.64 -19.37 -17.24
N PHE A 39 4.94 -19.51 -16.12
CA PHE A 39 5.35 -20.35 -15.01
C PHE A 39 4.98 -21.82 -15.26
N ASN A 40 5.97 -22.73 -15.23
CA ASN A 40 5.75 -24.16 -15.48
C ASN A 40 5.18 -24.86 -14.24
N LEU A 41 3.89 -25.20 -14.33
CA LEU A 41 3.10 -25.80 -13.23
C LEU A 41 3.57 -27.21 -12.83
N GLU A 42 4.16 -27.97 -13.75
CA GLU A 42 4.59 -29.34 -13.49
C GLU A 42 5.88 -29.38 -12.67
N ALA A 43 6.81 -28.46 -12.96
CA ALA A 43 8.01 -28.25 -12.16
C ALA A 43 7.65 -27.87 -10.71
N PHE A 44 6.60 -27.07 -10.52
CA PHE A 44 6.14 -26.66 -9.18
C PHE A 44 5.49 -27.81 -8.39
N ARG A 45 4.77 -28.72 -9.05
CA ARG A 45 4.17 -29.90 -8.39
C ARG A 45 5.23 -30.87 -7.86
N LYS A 46 6.33 -31.05 -8.60
CA LYS A 46 7.49 -31.85 -8.14
C LYS A 46 8.12 -31.26 -6.86
N LEU A 47 8.32 -29.94 -6.83
CA LEU A 47 8.89 -29.24 -5.68
C LEU A 47 7.96 -29.25 -4.45
N LYS A 48 6.64 -29.28 -4.64
CA LYS A 48 5.65 -29.34 -3.55
C LYS A 48 5.65 -30.70 -2.83
N GLN A 49 6.06 -31.78 -3.51
CA GLN A 49 6.19 -33.10 -2.92
C GLN A 49 7.50 -33.24 -2.13
N GLU A 50 8.59 -32.63 -2.59
CA GLU A 50 9.88 -32.62 -1.89
C GLU A 50 9.86 -31.75 -0.62
N LYS A 51 9.08 -30.65 -0.59
CA LYS A 51 9.05 -29.72 0.55
C LYS A 51 8.14 -30.14 1.72
N ALA A 52 7.35 -31.21 1.56
CA ALA A 52 6.51 -31.73 2.64
C ALA A 52 7.32 -32.47 3.72
N GLU A 53 8.60 -32.78 3.47
CA GLU A 53 9.44 -33.56 4.36
C GLU A 53 10.47 -32.72 5.17
N THR A 54 10.57 -31.40 4.94
CA THR A 54 11.61 -30.57 5.61
C THR A 54 11.01 -29.35 6.32
N LYS A 55 10.57 -29.53 7.57
CA LYS A 55 10.07 -28.47 8.44
C LYS A 55 10.93 -28.40 9.71
N ALA A 56 11.92 -27.49 9.75
CA ALA A 56 12.57 -26.98 10.97
C ALA A 56 13.59 -25.87 10.64
N GLU A 57 13.64 -24.83 11.49
CA GLU A 57 14.70 -23.79 11.64
C GLU A 57 14.82 -22.73 10.53
N ALA A 58 15.14 -21.45 10.73
CA ALA A 58 15.18 -20.44 11.80
C ALA A 58 15.63 -19.11 11.10
N VAL A 59 15.44 -17.93 11.71
CA VAL A 59 16.43 -16.81 11.82
C VAL A 59 15.71 -15.54 12.27
N GLU A 60 16.00 -15.19 13.51
CA GLU A 60 15.74 -13.94 14.22
C GLU A 60 17.09 -13.24 14.42
N SER A 61 17.21 -11.96 14.04
CA SER A 61 18.30 -11.03 14.39
C SER A 61 18.06 -9.69 13.65
N SER A 62 18.21 -8.47 14.18
CA SER A 62 18.46 -7.89 15.50
C SER A 62 17.99 -6.42 15.38
N ILE A 63 17.21 -5.87 16.33
CA ILE A 63 16.87 -4.43 16.37
C ILE A 63 17.43 -3.84 17.68
N PRO A 64 18.20 -2.73 17.66
CA PRO A 64 18.79 -2.15 18.87
C PRO A 64 17.75 -1.63 19.86
N GLU A 65 18.01 -1.90 21.15
CA GLU A 65 17.24 -1.50 22.33
C GLU A 65 17.33 0.01 22.62
N LEU A 66 16.56 0.84 21.93
CA LEU A 66 16.41 2.26 22.32
C LEU A 66 14.97 2.78 22.38
N TYR A 67 13.97 1.89 22.44
CA TYR A 67 12.54 2.25 22.55
C TYR A 67 11.79 1.48 23.64
N SER A 68 12.42 1.31 24.80
CA SER A 68 11.79 0.84 26.04
C SER A 68 11.07 1.99 26.75
N GLY A 69 9.88 2.32 26.23
CA GLY A 69 8.97 3.33 26.78
C GLY A 69 7.51 3.04 26.41
N GLY A 70 6.97 1.95 26.94
CA GLY A 70 5.53 1.66 27.12
C GLY A 70 4.51 2.28 26.15
N ASN A 71 4.51 1.83 24.90
CA ASN A 71 3.43 1.78 23.88
C ASN A 71 3.96 2.23 22.51
N GLY A 72 4.73 1.37 21.86
CA GLY A 72 5.18 1.61 20.48
C GLY A 72 4.02 1.84 19.52
N ILE A 73 4.31 2.30 18.31
CA ILE A 73 3.32 2.58 17.26
C ILE A 73 2.37 1.41 16.95
N LEU A 74 2.80 0.18 17.23
CA LEU A 74 2.03 -1.06 17.06
C LEU A 74 1.17 -1.42 18.29
N SER A 75 1.18 -0.60 19.34
CA SER A 75 0.42 -0.84 20.56
C SER A 75 -1.09 -0.88 20.31
N GLY A 76 -1.75 -1.87 20.90
CA GLY A 76 -3.18 -2.09 20.73
C GLY A 76 -3.59 -2.53 19.31
N LEU A 77 -2.68 -3.12 18.54
CA LEU A 77 -2.99 -3.93 17.37
C LEU A 77 -2.93 -5.42 17.73
N ASN A 78 -3.82 -6.23 17.15
CA ASN A 78 -3.65 -7.69 17.17
C ASN A 78 -2.59 -8.14 16.17
N ASP A 79 -2.20 -9.42 16.21
CA ASP A 79 -1.13 -9.96 15.37
C ASP A 79 -1.34 -9.72 13.86
N GLU A 80 -2.56 -9.90 13.36
CA GLU A 80 -2.88 -9.69 11.93
C GLU A 80 -2.86 -8.21 11.55
N GLN A 81 -3.33 -7.33 12.43
CA GLN A 81 -3.24 -5.89 12.26
C GLN A 81 -1.78 -5.42 12.31
N GLY A 82 -0.97 -6.00 13.19
CA GLY A 82 0.47 -5.73 13.32
C GLY A 82 1.22 -6.13 12.06
N LYS A 83 0.98 -7.34 11.54
CA LYS A 83 1.53 -7.77 10.23
C LYS A 83 1.13 -6.83 9.10
N ALA A 84 -0.14 -6.42 9.05
CA ALA A 84 -0.62 -5.47 8.04
C ALA A 84 0.04 -4.09 8.16
N ALA A 85 0.23 -3.61 9.40
CA ALA A 85 0.85 -2.32 9.67
C ALA A 85 2.36 -2.32 9.40
N THR A 86 3.02 -3.47 9.56
CA THR A 86 4.48 -3.60 9.37
C THR A 86 4.88 -4.02 7.96
N HIS A 87 3.92 -4.30 7.07
CA HIS A 87 4.17 -4.67 5.68
C HIS A 87 4.94 -3.57 4.94
N TYR A 88 6.16 -3.87 4.52
CA TYR A 88 7.11 -2.89 3.98
C TYR A 88 7.12 -2.82 2.46
N SER A 89 7.36 -3.94 1.79
CA SER A 89 7.63 -4.01 0.35
C SER A 89 6.63 -4.88 -0.40
N GLY A 90 6.42 -4.57 -1.68
CA GLY A 90 5.51 -5.32 -2.55
C GLY A 90 4.03 -4.98 -2.32
N PRO A 91 3.16 -5.42 -3.23
CA PRO A 91 1.72 -5.17 -3.14
C PRO A 91 1.11 -5.89 -1.95
N ALA A 92 0.16 -5.24 -1.27
CA ALA A 92 -0.65 -5.86 -0.22
C ALA A 92 -2.11 -5.46 -0.35
N LEU A 93 -3.00 -6.45 -0.16
CA LEU A 93 -4.44 -6.25 -0.06
C LEU A 93 -4.88 -6.56 1.36
N ILE A 94 -5.64 -5.65 1.98
CA ILE A 94 -6.20 -5.79 3.32
C ILE A 94 -7.70 -6.02 3.20
N LEU A 95 -8.14 -7.25 3.41
CA LEU A 95 -9.56 -7.59 3.47
C LEU A 95 -10.07 -7.47 4.90
N ALA A 96 -11.08 -6.64 5.16
CA ALA A 96 -11.62 -6.52 6.51
C ALA A 96 -13.10 -6.09 6.57
N GLY A 97 -13.86 -6.72 7.48
CA GLY A 97 -15.24 -6.34 7.77
C GLY A 97 -15.39 -4.95 8.40
N PRO A 98 -16.62 -4.41 8.52
CA PRO A 98 -16.88 -3.16 9.25
C PRO A 98 -16.38 -3.25 10.70
N GLY A 99 -15.94 -2.12 11.28
CA GLY A 99 -15.47 -2.05 12.67
C GLY A 99 -14.12 -2.71 12.99
N THR A 100 -13.49 -3.41 12.04
CA THR A 100 -12.24 -4.19 12.27
C THR A 100 -10.95 -3.37 12.35
N GLY A 101 -11.03 -2.04 12.36
CA GLY A 101 -9.85 -1.18 12.50
C GLY A 101 -9.04 -0.94 11.22
N LYS A 102 -9.60 -1.11 10.02
CA LYS A 102 -8.92 -0.83 8.72
C LYS A 102 -8.18 0.49 8.71
N THR A 103 -8.86 1.57 9.08
CA THR A 103 -8.27 2.91 9.10
C THR A 103 -7.15 3.01 10.13
N LYS A 104 -7.28 2.35 11.30
CA LYS A 104 -6.22 2.30 12.31
C LYS A 104 -4.97 1.62 11.75
N VAL A 105 -5.13 0.47 11.09
CA VAL A 105 -4.02 -0.24 10.44
C VAL A 105 -3.35 0.62 9.36
N LEU A 106 -4.12 1.29 8.51
CA LEU A 106 -3.56 2.16 7.47
C LEU A 106 -2.77 3.34 8.06
N THR A 107 -3.30 4.02 9.08
CA THR A 107 -2.59 5.13 9.73
C THR A 107 -1.35 4.66 10.47
N THR A 108 -1.44 3.53 11.18
CA THR A 108 -0.29 2.93 11.85
C THR A 108 0.77 2.49 10.84
N ARG A 109 0.37 1.95 9.68
CA ARG A 109 1.32 1.59 8.62
C ARG A 109 2.10 2.80 8.10
N ILE A 110 1.41 3.88 7.78
CA ILE A 110 2.06 5.11 7.29
C ILE A 110 3.09 5.60 8.31
N ALA A 111 2.68 5.69 9.58
CA ALA A 111 3.58 6.17 10.61
C ALA A 111 4.72 5.17 10.90
N TYR A 112 4.50 3.86 10.78
CA TYR A 112 5.57 2.84 10.86
C TYR A 112 6.59 2.98 9.73
N LEU A 113 6.13 3.22 8.49
CA LEU A 113 7.03 3.44 7.36
C LEU A 113 7.93 4.66 7.59
N ILE A 114 7.38 5.75 8.12
CA ILE A 114 8.13 6.98 8.39
C ILE A 114 9.09 6.78 9.56
N LEU A 115 8.59 6.35 10.73
CA LEU A 115 9.36 6.35 11.97
C LEU A 115 10.30 5.14 12.10
N ASN A 116 9.86 3.96 11.66
CA ASN A 116 10.63 2.72 11.84
C ASN A 116 11.40 2.29 10.59
N LYS A 117 10.96 2.71 9.40
CA LYS A 117 11.62 2.38 8.13
C LYS A 117 12.29 3.57 7.46
N ASN A 118 12.27 4.75 8.09
CA ASN A 118 12.88 5.99 7.59
C ASN A 118 12.44 6.33 6.14
N VAL A 119 11.21 5.96 5.77
CA VAL A 119 10.65 6.33 4.46
C VAL A 119 10.35 7.82 4.45
N ASN A 120 10.82 8.51 3.41
CA ASN A 120 10.54 9.93 3.23
C ASN A 120 9.01 10.15 3.15
N PRO A 121 8.40 10.99 4.01
CA PRO A 121 6.95 11.21 3.97
C PRO A 121 6.44 11.70 2.60
N GLY A 122 7.27 12.45 1.86
CA GLY A 122 6.95 12.94 0.52
C GLY A 122 6.88 11.86 -0.55
N SER A 123 7.40 10.66 -0.29
CA SER A 123 7.25 9.50 -1.19
C SER A 123 6.04 8.62 -0.85
N ILE A 124 5.23 9.01 0.15
CA ILE A 124 4.02 8.28 0.53
C ILE A 124 2.78 9.05 0.04
N LEU A 125 1.95 8.36 -0.71
CA LEU A 125 0.67 8.86 -1.20
C LEU A 125 -0.47 8.05 -0.58
N ALA A 126 -1.33 8.72 0.19
CA ALA A 126 -2.54 8.14 0.77
C ALA A 126 -3.78 8.73 0.09
N ILE A 127 -4.51 7.89 -0.65
CA ILE A 127 -5.71 8.29 -1.40
C ILE A 127 -6.96 7.69 -0.77
N THR A 128 -8.04 8.48 -0.72
CA THR A 128 -9.37 8.02 -0.30
C THR A 128 -10.47 8.64 -1.17
N PHE A 129 -11.72 8.21 -0.99
CA PHE A 129 -12.84 8.69 -1.81
C PHE A 129 -13.41 10.03 -1.35
N THR A 130 -13.40 10.32 -0.05
CA THR A 130 -14.08 11.51 0.50
C THR A 130 -13.12 12.46 1.19
N ASN A 131 -13.42 13.75 1.11
CA ASN A 131 -12.66 14.79 1.84
C ASN A 131 -12.69 14.56 3.35
N LYS A 132 -13.83 14.08 3.87
CA LYS A 132 -13.98 13.72 5.28
C LYS A 132 -13.01 12.63 5.69
N ALA A 133 -12.89 11.55 4.91
CA ALA A 133 -11.95 10.48 5.20
C ALA A 133 -10.49 10.94 5.11
N ALA A 134 -10.17 11.82 4.17
CA ALA A 134 -8.81 12.38 4.04
C ALA A 134 -8.46 13.22 5.28
N ARG A 135 -9.37 14.09 5.73
CA ARG A 135 -9.21 14.89 6.94
C ARG A 135 -9.08 14.00 8.19
N GLU A 136 -9.97 13.03 8.35
CA GLU A 136 -9.93 12.11 9.48
C GLU A 136 -8.63 11.29 9.52
N MET A 137 -8.12 10.86 8.35
CA MET A 137 -6.82 10.19 8.27
C MET A 137 -5.68 11.11 8.69
N ARG A 138 -5.71 12.38 8.28
CA ARG A 138 -4.72 13.40 8.69
C ARG A 138 -4.78 13.66 10.20
N ASP A 139 -5.97 13.82 10.77
CA ASP A 139 -6.18 14.06 12.20
C ASP A 139 -5.70 12.87 13.05
N ARG A 140 -5.85 11.64 12.55
CA ARG A 140 -5.29 10.45 13.22
C ARG A 140 -3.76 10.40 13.14
N LEU A 141 -3.19 10.79 12.00
CA LEU A 141 -1.75 10.81 11.81
C LEU A 141 -1.06 11.93 12.60
N SER A 142 -1.74 13.05 12.87
CA SER A 142 -1.19 14.10 13.75
C SER A 142 -1.01 13.64 15.20
N LEU A 143 -1.65 12.54 15.61
CA LEU A 143 -1.43 11.93 16.92
C LEU A 143 -0.20 11.01 16.94
N LEU A 144 0.30 10.61 15.78
CA LEU A 144 1.39 9.63 15.62
C LEU A 144 2.68 10.25 15.07
N LEU A 145 2.58 11.38 14.37
CA LEU A 145 3.67 12.04 13.66
C LEU A 145 3.78 13.50 14.10
N ASP A 146 5.01 14.01 14.11
CA ASP A 146 5.23 15.45 14.26
C ASP A 146 4.71 16.23 13.04
N ASN A 147 4.57 17.55 13.22
CA ASN A 147 4.07 18.45 12.19
C ASN A 147 4.97 18.51 10.94
N GLN A 148 6.29 18.29 11.07
CA GLN A 148 7.21 18.34 9.93
C GLN A 148 6.96 17.17 8.98
N ASN A 149 6.84 15.97 9.53
CA ASN A 149 6.53 14.75 8.80
C ASN A 149 5.11 14.79 8.22
N LEU A 150 4.12 15.25 9.00
CA LEU A 150 2.73 15.33 8.57
C LEU A 150 2.51 16.34 7.42
N ASN A 151 3.25 17.44 7.40
CA ASN A 151 3.15 18.45 6.34
C ASN A 151 3.75 18.00 5.00
N ARG A 152 4.72 17.08 5.04
CA ARG A 152 5.33 16.50 3.84
C ARG A 152 4.53 15.34 3.26
N LEU A 153 3.67 14.72 4.05
CA LEU A 153 2.85 13.58 3.66
C LEU A 153 1.70 14.01 2.74
N ARG A 154 1.54 13.32 1.61
CA ARG A 154 0.45 13.59 0.65
C ARG A 154 -0.77 12.72 0.97
N ILE A 155 -1.79 13.34 1.57
CA ILE A 155 -3.10 12.73 1.85
C ILE A 155 -4.16 13.47 1.03
N SER A 156 -4.87 12.78 0.15
CA SER A 156 -5.82 13.43 -0.78
C SER A 156 -6.99 12.54 -1.16
N THR A 157 -7.98 13.13 -1.81
CA THR A 157 -8.96 12.35 -2.58
C THR A 157 -8.43 12.03 -3.98
N PHE A 158 -9.07 11.10 -4.68
CA PHE A 158 -8.77 10.82 -6.09
C PHE A 158 -8.85 12.09 -6.95
N HIS A 159 -9.92 12.86 -6.82
CA HIS A 159 -10.11 14.11 -7.58
C HIS A 159 -9.02 15.15 -7.28
N ALA A 160 -8.72 15.39 -5.99
CA ALA A 160 -7.68 16.35 -5.61
C ALA A 160 -6.29 15.91 -6.08
N PHE A 161 -6.00 14.60 -6.02
CA PHE A 161 -4.76 14.06 -6.56
C PHE A 161 -4.66 14.26 -8.08
N GLY A 162 -5.71 13.86 -8.82
CA GLY A 162 -5.77 13.99 -10.27
C GLY A 162 -5.61 15.43 -10.74
N LEU A 163 -6.30 16.38 -10.09
CA LEU A 163 -6.14 17.80 -10.40
C LEU A 163 -4.71 18.29 -10.20
N SER A 164 -4.03 17.86 -9.13
CA SER A 164 -2.61 18.22 -8.93
C SER A 164 -1.72 17.62 -10.00
N VAL A 165 -1.94 16.37 -10.41
CA VAL A 165 -1.17 15.77 -11.52
C VAL A 165 -1.38 16.58 -12.80
N ILE A 166 -2.60 16.94 -13.14
CA ILE A 166 -2.88 17.76 -14.33
C ILE A 166 -2.15 19.11 -14.25
N LYS A 167 -2.18 19.77 -13.08
CA LYS A 167 -1.49 21.05 -12.87
C LYS A 167 0.03 20.92 -13.00
N ASP A 168 0.62 19.83 -12.50
CA ASP A 168 2.06 19.58 -12.59
C ASP A 168 2.52 19.39 -14.04
N TYR A 169 1.65 18.88 -14.93
CA TYR A 169 1.94 18.64 -16.35
C TYR A 169 1.21 19.59 -17.31
N LEU A 170 0.67 20.70 -16.81
CA LEU A 170 -0.23 21.60 -17.55
C LEU A 170 0.41 22.11 -18.86
N ILE A 171 1.70 22.47 -18.80
CA ILE A 171 2.49 23.00 -19.92
C ILE A 171 2.46 22.07 -21.14
N ASN A 172 2.37 20.75 -20.95
CA ASN A 172 2.39 19.75 -22.02
C ASN A 172 1.00 19.21 -22.40
N SER A 173 -0.05 19.68 -21.73
CA SER A 173 -1.42 19.14 -21.86
C SER A 173 -2.28 19.86 -22.89
N GLY A 174 -1.85 21.02 -23.39
CA GLY A 174 -2.66 21.89 -24.25
C GLY A 174 -3.86 22.55 -23.55
N LEU A 175 -3.97 22.40 -22.22
CA LEU A 175 -4.99 23.05 -21.41
C LEU A 175 -4.63 24.51 -21.13
N PRO A 176 -5.63 25.39 -20.94
CA PRO A 176 -5.38 26.80 -20.62
C PRO A 176 -4.64 26.94 -19.28
N ASP A 177 -3.76 27.94 -19.18
CA ASP A 177 -2.97 28.26 -17.97
C ASP A 177 -3.80 28.44 -16.69
N LYS A 178 -5.11 28.73 -16.83
CA LYS A 178 -6.07 28.86 -15.73
C LYS A 178 -7.06 27.71 -15.67
N PHE A 179 -6.58 26.46 -15.81
CA PHE A 179 -7.41 25.28 -15.58
C PHE A 179 -7.84 25.23 -14.11
N THR A 180 -9.15 25.35 -13.88
CA THR A 180 -9.75 25.49 -12.54
C THR A 180 -10.40 24.18 -12.10
#